data_AF-A0AAJ7IUS6-F1
#
_entry.id   AF-A0AAJ7IUS6-F1
#
_cell.length_a   1.000
_cell.length_b   1.000
_cell.length_c   1.000
_cell.angle_alpha   90.00
_cell.angle_beta   90.00
_cell.angle_gamma   90.00
#
_symmetry.space_group_name_H-M   'P 1'
#
loop_
_entity.id
_entity.type
_entity.pdbx_description
1 polymer ?
#
loop_
_entity_poly.entity_id
_entity_poly.type
_entity_poly.pdbx_seq_one_letter_code
_entity_poly.pdbx_strand_id
1 'polypeptide(L)'
;MENARIHKYYRGYNSGPGWLVYQFLLTDAKLRHVFNLGTQCGVVTFLTWLMLLIVFTCSFLSANAVVRCLNDFQELQKEADKKIPRKKSVADIRPVYNCIHKHLRQTDVFQKKTMKMLCKERLELEILASRINCINKLLKPETQTEWRRSRLRKVYYRPINSSASK
;
A
#
# COMPACT_ATOMS: atom_id res chain seq x y z
N MET A 1 -37.49 -69.32 -19.92
CA MET A 1 -37.44 -70.57 -19.11
C MET A 1 -37.13 -70.32 -17.63
N GLU A 2 -36.34 -69.30 -17.26
CA GLU A 2 -35.96 -69.05 -15.85
C GLU A 2 -37.13 -68.62 -14.96
N ASN A 3 -38.03 -67.74 -15.44
CA ASN A 3 -39.20 -67.28 -14.67
C ASN A 3 -40.12 -68.43 -14.23
N ALA A 4 -40.27 -69.47 -15.05
CA ALA A 4 -41.09 -70.64 -14.72
C ALA A 4 -40.46 -71.51 -13.62
N ARG A 5 -39.12 -71.59 -13.56
CA ARG A 5 -38.41 -72.28 -12.47
C ARG A 5 -38.49 -71.50 -11.17
N ILE A 6 -38.23 -70.19 -11.21
CA ILE A 6 -38.26 -69.32 -10.02
C ILE A 6 -39.68 -69.33 -9.41
N HIS A 7 -40.72 -69.25 -10.25
CA HIS A 7 -42.11 -69.34 -9.78
C HIS A 7 -42.41 -70.69 -9.11
N LYS A 8 -41.87 -71.80 -9.60
CA LYS A 8 -42.13 -73.13 -9.03
C LYS A 8 -41.53 -73.31 -7.62
N TYR A 9 -40.35 -72.73 -7.36
CA TYR A 9 -39.66 -72.86 -6.06
C TYR A 9 -40.22 -71.96 -4.96
N TYR A 10 -40.75 -70.78 -5.29
CA TYR A 10 -41.17 -69.78 -4.29
C TYR A 10 -42.70 -69.67 -4.11
N ARG A 11 -43.50 -70.53 -4.78
CA ARG A 11 -44.98 -70.49 -4.79
C ARG A 11 -45.66 -70.61 -3.41
N GLY A 12 -44.96 -71.16 -2.40
CA GLY A 12 -45.56 -71.52 -1.10
C GLY A 12 -45.45 -70.48 0.02
N TYR A 13 -44.70 -69.39 -0.16
CA TYR A 13 -44.43 -68.41 0.91
C TYR A 13 -45.12 -67.07 0.61
N ASN A 14 -46.31 -66.85 1.16
CA ASN A 14 -47.11 -65.66 0.90
C ASN A 14 -46.79 -64.44 1.79
N SER A 15 -45.90 -64.56 2.79
CA SER A 15 -45.67 -63.46 3.74
C SER A 15 -44.31 -63.48 4.47
N GLY A 16 -43.31 -64.20 3.95
CA GLY A 16 -41.97 -64.29 4.55
C GLY A 16 -40.87 -63.52 3.78
N PRO A 17 -39.64 -63.43 4.32
CA PRO A 17 -38.50 -62.82 3.60
C PRO A 17 -38.22 -63.47 2.23
N GLY A 18 -38.57 -64.74 2.06
CA GLY A 18 -38.52 -65.42 0.75
C GLY A 18 -39.46 -64.82 -0.31
N TRP A 19 -40.57 -64.20 0.09
CA TRP A 19 -41.48 -63.49 -0.83
C TRP A 19 -40.87 -62.18 -1.33
N LEU A 20 -40.15 -61.45 -0.46
CA LEU A 20 -39.40 -60.25 -0.86
C LEU A 20 -38.27 -60.60 -1.83
N VAL A 21 -37.55 -61.70 -1.56
CA VAL A 21 -36.52 -62.23 -2.47
C VAL A 21 -37.13 -62.63 -3.81
N TYR A 22 -38.32 -63.25 -3.80
CA TYR A 22 -39.04 -63.60 -5.03
C TYR A 22 -39.47 -62.35 -5.83
N GLN A 23 -40.02 -61.33 -5.17
CA GLN A 23 -40.38 -60.06 -5.81
C GLN A 23 -39.15 -59.37 -6.41
N PHE A 24 -38.02 -59.36 -5.69
CA PHE A 24 -36.76 -58.79 -6.16
C PHE A 24 -36.21 -59.54 -7.38
N LEU A 25 -36.21 -60.87 -7.36
CA LEU A 25 -35.78 -61.70 -8.51
C LEU A 25 -36.71 -61.53 -9.72
N LEU A 26 -38.01 -61.37 -9.48
CA LEU A 26 -39.00 -61.15 -10.54
C LEU A 26 -38.87 -59.75 -11.17
N THR A 27 -38.65 -58.71 -10.36
CA THR A 27 -38.41 -57.36 -10.86
C THR A 27 -37.07 -57.26 -11.58
N ASP A 28 -36.02 -57.90 -11.08
CA ASP A 28 -34.72 -58.00 -11.76
C ASP A 28 -34.85 -58.73 -13.11
N ALA A 29 -35.57 -59.85 -13.18
CA ALA A 29 -35.84 -60.56 -14.43
C ALA A 29 -36.64 -59.72 -15.44
N LYS A 30 -37.63 -58.94 -14.97
CA LYS A 30 -38.39 -58.00 -15.81
C LYS A 30 -37.51 -56.86 -16.31
N LEU A 31 -36.67 -56.29 -15.46
CA LEU A 31 -35.72 -55.23 -15.82
C LEU A 31 -34.73 -55.74 -16.89
N ARG A 32 -34.17 -56.94 -16.71
CA ARG A 32 -33.28 -57.57 -17.71
C ARG A 32 -33.97 -57.73 -19.05
N HIS A 33 -35.25 -58.12 -19.06
CA HIS A 33 -36.02 -58.27 -20.30
C HIS A 33 -36.34 -56.92 -20.96
N VAL A 34 -36.70 -55.89 -20.20
CA VAL A 34 -37.00 -54.54 -20.75
C VAL A 34 -35.76 -53.91 -21.37
N PHE A 35 -34.59 -54.13 -20.75
CA PHE A 35 -33.32 -53.58 -21.22
C PHE A 35 -32.55 -54.52 -22.18
N ASN A 36 -33.10 -55.68 -22.56
CA ASN A 36 -32.43 -56.71 -23.38
C ASN A 36 -31.00 -57.04 -22.90
N LEU A 37 -30.79 -57.04 -21.58
CA LEU A 37 -29.48 -57.27 -20.98
C LEU A 37 -29.21 -58.79 -20.96
N GLY A 38 -28.10 -59.21 -21.58
CA GLY A 38 -27.68 -60.62 -21.62
C GLY A 38 -27.41 -61.19 -20.22
N THR A 39 -27.40 -62.51 -20.09
CA THR A 39 -27.26 -63.25 -18.81
C THR A 39 -26.03 -62.88 -17.97
N GLN A 40 -25.04 -62.21 -18.55
CA GLN A 40 -23.80 -61.78 -17.89
C GLN A 40 -23.75 -60.29 -17.51
N CYS A 41 -24.70 -59.45 -17.95
CA CYS A 41 -24.72 -58.01 -17.64
C CYS A 41 -25.99 -57.67 -16.85
N GLY A 42 -25.85 -57.37 -15.56
CA GLY A 42 -26.99 -57.07 -14.68
C GLY A 42 -27.47 -55.62 -14.75
N VAL A 43 -28.60 -55.33 -14.10
CA VAL A 43 -29.13 -53.95 -13.95
C VAL A 43 -28.11 -53.02 -13.27
N VAL A 44 -27.27 -53.57 -12.39
CA VAL A 44 -26.19 -52.85 -11.71
C VAL A 44 -25.17 -52.30 -12.70
N THR A 45 -24.77 -53.07 -13.72
CA THR A 45 -23.76 -52.60 -14.70
C THR A 45 -24.32 -51.48 -15.57
N PHE A 46 -25.61 -51.54 -15.90
CA PHE A 46 -26.30 -50.46 -16.60
C PHE A 46 -26.37 -49.17 -15.76
N LEU A 47 -26.75 -49.27 -14.49
CA LEU A 47 -26.76 -48.12 -13.57
C LEU A 47 -25.37 -47.52 -13.38
N THR A 48 -24.33 -48.35 -13.25
CA THR A 48 -22.95 -47.84 -13.16
C THR A 48 -22.53 -47.10 -14.43
N TRP A 49 -22.92 -47.59 -15.61
CA TRP A 49 -22.64 -46.92 -16.88
C TRP A 49 -23.37 -45.57 -17.01
N LEU A 50 -24.63 -45.51 -16.56
CA LEU A 50 -25.40 -44.27 -16.53
C LEU A 50 -24.74 -43.23 -15.61
N MET A 51 -24.33 -43.63 -14.41
CA MET A 51 -23.63 -42.75 -13.48
C MET A 51 -22.29 -42.26 -14.05
N LEU A 52 -21.55 -43.14 -14.74
CA LEU A 52 -20.30 -42.79 -15.43
C LEU A 52 -20.52 -41.76 -16.54
N LEU A 53 -21.59 -41.91 -17.33
CA LEU A 53 -22.00 -40.94 -18.34
C LEU A 53 -22.39 -39.59 -17.72
N ILE A 54 -23.11 -39.59 -16.60
CA ILE A 54 -23.46 -38.35 -15.89
C ILE A 54 -22.20 -37.64 -15.39
N VAL A 55 -21.27 -38.38 -14.76
CA VAL A 55 -19.99 -37.79 -14.30
C VAL A 55 -19.18 -37.24 -15.48
N PHE A 56 -19.14 -37.96 -16.60
CA PHE A 56 -18.41 -37.52 -17.80
C PHE A 56 -19.01 -36.24 -18.40
N THR A 57 -20.33 -36.18 -18.55
CA THR A 57 -21.04 -35.00 -19.06
C THR A 57 -20.89 -33.79 -18.14
N CYS A 58 -21.02 -33.98 -16.82
CA CYS A 58 -20.79 -32.93 -15.83
C CYS A 58 -19.35 -32.41 -15.86
N SER A 59 -18.35 -33.30 -16.02
CA SER A 59 -16.94 -32.92 -16.13
C SER A 59 -16.65 -32.13 -17.41
N PHE A 60 -17.30 -32.49 -18.52
CA PHE A 60 -17.16 -31.78 -19.78
C PHE A 60 -17.81 -30.38 -19.74
N LEU A 61 -19.00 -30.28 -19.13
CA LEU A 61 -19.70 -29.01 -18.91
C LEU A 61 -18.89 -28.07 -18.00
N SER A 62 -18.34 -28.58 -16.91
CA SER A 62 -17.53 -27.78 -15.99
C SER A 62 -16.22 -27.32 -16.63
N ALA A 63 -15.53 -28.18 -17.39
CA ALA A 63 -14.34 -27.80 -18.14
C ALA A 63 -14.63 -26.67 -19.15
N ASN A 64 -15.73 -26.78 -19.90
CA ASN A 64 -16.14 -25.74 -20.85
C ASN A 64 -16.49 -24.42 -20.16
N ALA A 65 -17.12 -24.47 -18.97
CA ALA A 65 -17.42 -23.28 -18.19
C ALA A 65 -16.14 -22.58 -17.69
N VAL A 66 -15.14 -23.36 -17.25
CA VAL A 66 -13.83 -22.84 -16.83
C VAL A 66 -13.11 -22.16 -18.00
N VAL A 67 -13.10 -22.78 -19.18
CA VAL A 67 -12.47 -22.19 -20.38
C VAL A 67 -13.15 -20.88 -20.79
N ARG A 68 -14.50 -20.82 -20.76
CA ARG A 68 -15.24 -19.57 -21.05
C ARG A 68 -14.89 -18.47 -20.04
N CYS A 69 -14.93 -18.80 -18.75
CA CYS A 69 -14.59 -17.87 -17.70
C CYS A 69 -13.16 -17.32 -17.86
N LEU A 70 -12.20 -18.18 -18.23
CA LEU A 70 -10.82 -17.78 -18.46
C LEU A 70 -10.69 -16.82 -19.66
N ASN A 71 -11.45 -17.05 -20.72
CA ASN A 71 -11.49 -16.14 -21.88
C ASN A 71 -12.10 -14.79 -21.51
N ASP A 72 -13.20 -14.78 -20.74
CA ASP A 72 -13.85 -13.55 -20.27
C ASP A 72 -12.89 -12.74 -19.37
N PHE A 73 -12.18 -13.42 -18.46
CA PHE A 73 -11.14 -12.80 -17.64
C PHE A 73 -10.02 -12.20 -18.48
N GLN A 74 -9.58 -12.90 -19.53
CA GLN A 74 -8.52 -12.42 -20.41
C GLN A 74 -8.97 -11.20 -21.23
N GLU A 75 -10.24 -11.14 -21.63
CA GLU A 75 -10.82 -9.99 -22.32
C GLU A 75 -10.97 -8.79 -21.39
N LEU A 76 -11.48 -9.01 -20.17
CA LEU A 76 -11.53 -8.00 -19.12
C LEU A 76 -10.13 -7.48 -18.77
N GLN A 77 -9.12 -8.35 -18.73
CA GLN A 77 -7.73 -7.95 -18.49
C GLN A 77 -7.19 -7.09 -19.63
N LYS A 78 -7.46 -7.45 -20.89
CA LYS A 78 -7.08 -6.63 -22.05
C LYS A 78 -7.76 -5.26 -22.03
N GLU A 79 -9.03 -5.18 -21.64
CA GLU A 79 -9.71 -3.90 -21.47
C GLU A 79 -9.13 -3.07 -20.32
N ALA A 80 -8.84 -3.71 -19.19
CA ALA A 80 -8.22 -3.06 -18.05
C ALA A 80 -6.83 -2.51 -18.44
N ASP A 81 -6.03 -3.27 -19.17
CA ASP A 81 -4.72 -2.82 -19.64
C ASP A 81 -4.81 -1.69 -20.68
N LYS A 82 -5.88 -1.63 -21.48
CA LYS A 82 -6.15 -0.48 -22.37
C LYS A 82 -6.54 0.77 -21.59
N LYS A 83 -7.36 0.63 -20.53
CA LYS A 83 -7.90 1.76 -19.75
C LYS A 83 -6.90 2.27 -18.72
N ILE A 84 -6.03 1.41 -18.19
CA ILE A 84 -5.06 1.80 -17.16
C ILE A 84 -3.77 2.28 -17.84
N PRO A 85 -3.41 3.57 -17.75
CA PRO A 85 -2.22 4.11 -18.39
C PRO A 85 -0.98 3.78 -17.54
N ARG A 86 -0.58 2.51 -17.48
CA ARG A 86 0.34 2.05 -16.42
C ARG A 86 1.83 2.18 -16.71
N LYS A 87 2.26 2.66 -17.88
CA LYS A 87 3.70 2.83 -18.17
C LYS A 87 4.09 4.09 -18.95
N LYS A 88 3.36 4.50 -19.98
CA LYS A 88 3.74 5.66 -20.82
C LYS A 88 3.54 6.99 -20.10
N SER A 89 2.36 7.24 -19.52
CA SER A 89 2.08 8.51 -18.81
C SER A 89 3.00 8.73 -17.60
N VAL A 90 3.33 7.68 -16.85
CA VAL A 90 4.27 7.76 -15.72
C VAL A 90 5.71 8.01 -16.19
N ALA A 91 6.10 7.46 -17.35
CA ALA A 91 7.40 7.72 -17.94
C ALA A 91 7.56 9.18 -18.40
N ASP A 92 6.49 9.80 -18.89
CA ASP A 92 6.50 11.20 -19.33
C ASP A 92 6.53 12.20 -18.16
N ILE A 93 5.94 11.85 -17.02
CA ILE A 93 5.93 12.70 -15.81
C ILE A 93 7.28 12.66 -15.07
N ARG A 94 7.98 11.52 -15.12
CA ARG A 94 9.26 11.31 -14.41
C ARG A 94 10.36 12.34 -14.74
N PRO A 95 10.64 12.72 -16.00
CA PRO A 95 11.65 13.73 -16.30
C PRO A 95 11.27 15.11 -15.77
N VAL A 96 9.99 15.50 -15.87
CA VAL A 96 9.49 16.79 -15.35
C VAL A 96 9.63 16.84 -13.84
N TYR A 97 9.23 15.78 -13.14
CA TYR A 97 9.40 15.67 -11.69
C TYR A 97 10.87 15.77 -11.27
N ASN A 98 11.78 15.06 -11.96
CA ASN A 98 13.21 15.11 -11.65
C ASN A 98 13.82 16.49 -11.87
N CYS A 99 13.40 17.20 -12.93
CA CYS A 99 13.83 18.56 -13.21
C CYS A 99 13.40 19.52 -12.09
N ILE A 100 12.11 19.49 -11.73
CA ILE A 100 11.56 20.32 -10.64
C ILE A 100 12.27 20.02 -9.32
N HIS A 101 12.46 18.74 -8.98
CA HIS A 101 13.12 18.33 -7.75
C HIS A 101 14.57 18.84 -7.68
N LYS A 102 15.31 18.78 -8.80
CA LYS A 102 16.68 19.31 -8.88
C LYS A 102 16.71 20.83 -8.68
N HIS A 103 15.78 21.56 -9.29
CA HIS A 103 15.67 23.01 -9.10
C HIS A 103 15.33 23.38 -7.66
N LEU A 104 14.35 22.72 -7.04
CA LEU A 104 14.00 22.96 -5.63
C LEU A 104 15.19 22.72 -4.70
N ARG A 105 15.95 21.65 -4.93
CA ARG A 105 17.16 21.36 -4.15
C ARG A 105 18.25 22.41 -4.33
N GLN A 106 18.43 22.93 -5.54
CA GLN A 106 19.36 24.04 -5.78
C GLN A 106 18.90 25.31 -5.06
N THR A 107 17.61 25.65 -5.14
CA THR A 107 17.04 26.82 -4.47
C THR A 107 17.23 26.75 -2.96
N ASP A 108 17.02 25.60 -2.32
CA ASP A 108 17.26 25.42 -0.88
C ASP A 108 18.73 25.69 -0.50
N VAL A 109 19.69 25.20 -1.30
CA VAL A 109 21.12 25.48 -1.09
C VAL A 109 21.42 26.97 -1.26
N PHE A 110 20.84 27.63 -2.26
CA PHE A 110 21.00 29.07 -2.45
C PHE A 110 20.44 29.85 -1.27
N GLN A 111 19.21 29.55 -0.82
CA GLN A 111 18.59 30.20 0.34
C GLN A 111 19.45 30.06 1.60
N LYS A 112 19.97 28.85 1.88
CA LYS A 112 20.89 28.62 3.01
C LYS A 112 22.16 29.45 2.91
N LYS A 113 22.74 29.60 1.71
CA LYS A 113 23.92 30.45 1.50
C LYS A 113 23.60 31.92 1.69
N THR A 114 22.50 32.41 1.13
CA THR A 114 22.07 33.80 1.28
C THR A 114 21.80 34.15 2.74
N MET A 115 21.15 33.25 3.50
CA MET A 115 20.90 33.47 4.92
C MET A 115 22.21 33.59 5.72
N LYS A 116 23.21 32.76 5.42
CA LYS A 116 24.55 32.87 6.05
C LYS A 116 25.24 34.19 5.70
N MET A 117 25.12 34.66 4.46
CA MET A 117 25.67 35.95 4.04
C MET A 117 24.98 37.10 4.80
N LEU A 118 23.65 37.10 4.85
CA LEU A 118 22.88 38.11 5.60
C LEU A 118 23.27 38.18 7.08
N CYS A 119 23.50 37.03 7.72
CA CYS A 119 23.99 37.02 9.10
C CYS A 119 25.38 37.67 9.25
N LYS A 120 26.28 37.49 8.27
CA LYS A 120 27.61 38.14 8.29
C LYS A 120 27.49 39.65 8.15
N GLU A 121 26.75 40.12 7.14
CA GLU A 121 26.51 41.54 6.90
C GLU A 121 25.87 42.21 8.14
N ARG A 122 24.91 41.52 8.76
CA ARG A 122 24.29 41.99 10.01
C ARG A 122 25.31 42.16 11.13
N LEU A 123 26.22 41.20 11.33
CA LEU A 123 27.27 41.31 12.35
C LEU A 123 28.22 42.48 12.06
N GLU A 124 28.58 42.71 10.80
CA GLU A 124 29.41 43.86 10.42
C GLU A 124 28.71 45.18 10.72
N LEU A 125 27.41 45.29 10.43
CA LEU A 125 26.59 46.45 10.78
C LEU A 125 26.50 46.65 12.30
N GLU A 126 26.32 45.58 13.09
CA GLU A 126 26.30 45.67 14.55
C GLU A 126 27.66 46.15 15.11
N ILE A 127 28.77 45.67 14.55
CA ILE A 127 30.12 46.14 14.91
C ILE A 127 30.27 47.63 14.57
N LEU A 128 29.87 48.05 13.36
CA LEU A 128 29.94 49.47 12.96
C LEU A 128 29.08 50.35 13.86
N ALA A 129 27.85 49.92 14.17
CA ALA A 129 26.97 50.61 15.10
C ALA A 129 27.59 50.73 16.49
N SER A 130 28.25 49.68 16.99
CA SER A 130 28.95 49.70 18.28
C SER A 130 30.11 50.70 18.28
N ARG A 131 30.87 50.80 17.19
CA ARG A 131 31.97 51.76 17.02
C ARG A 131 31.45 53.19 16.98
N ILE A 132 30.39 53.45 16.20
CA ILE A 132 29.73 54.76 16.14
C ILE A 132 29.22 55.17 17.52
N ASN A 133 28.59 54.25 18.26
CA ASN A 133 28.12 54.52 19.62
C ASN A 133 29.28 54.85 20.57
N CYS A 134 30.40 54.12 20.49
CA CYS A 134 31.60 54.43 21.27
C CYS A 134 32.14 55.83 20.94
N ILE A 135 32.26 56.17 19.66
CA ILE A 135 32.69 57.49 19.20
C ILE A 135 31.72 58.57 19.72
N ASN A 136 30.41 58.37 19.62
CA ASN A 136 29.41 59.31 20.13
C ASN A 136 29.52 59.51 21.65
N LYS A 137 29.81 58.45 22.42
CA LYS A 137 30.08 58.56 23.86
C LYS A 137 31.34 59.37 24.16
N LEU A 138 32.38 59.25 23.33
CA LEU A 138 33.62 60.02 23.47
C LEU A 138 33.46 61.49 23.03
N LEU A 139 32.63 61.75 22.02
CA LEU A 139 32.40 63.09 21.48
C LEU A 139 31.42 63.93 22.31
N LYS A 140 30.56 63.31 23.13
CA LYS A 140 29.70 64.03 24.08
C LYS A 140 30.56 64.63 25.20
N PRO A 141 30.85 65.95 25.19
CA PRO A 141 31.77 66.57 26.15
C PRO A 141 31.14 66.77 27.53
N GLU A 142 29.81 66.68 27.62
CA GLU A 142 29.05 67.01 28.83
C GLU A 142 29.33 66.05 30.00
N THR A 143 29.65 64.78 29.72
CA THR A 143 30.02 63.77 30.74
C THR A 143 31.54 63.65 30.98
N GLN A 144 32.37 64.30 30.15
CA GLN A 144 33.84 64.23 30.25
C GLN A 144 34.46 65.40 31.04
N THR A 145 33.63 66.32 31.53
CA THR A 145 34.06 67.50 32.30
C THR A 145 34.71 67.12 33.63
N GLU A 146 34.33 66.01 34.25
CA GLU A 146 34.96 65.52 35.50
C GLU A 146 36.38 65.00 35.29
N TRP A 147 36.62 64.24 34.22
CA TRP A 147 37.94 63.69 33.90
C TRP A 147 38.94 64.75 33.41
N ARG A 148 38.48 65.82 32.73
CA ARG A 148 39.35 66.93 32.35
C ARG A 148 39.67 67.89 33.50
N ARG A 149 38.79 68.03 34.51
CA ARG A 149 39.06 68.88 35.69
C ARG A 149 40.23 68.38 36.55
N SER A 150 40.49 67.07 36.58
CA SER A 150 41.56 66.48 37.40
C SER A 150 42.97 66.63 36.82
N ARG A 151 43.11 67.03 35.54
CA ARG A 151 44.42 67.19 34.85
C ARG A 151 44.91 68.64 34.72
N LEU A 152 44.18 69.63 35.23
CA LEU A 152 44.74 70.98 35.33
C LEU A 152 45.80 71.00 36.45
N ARG A 153 47.02 71.41 36.09
CA ARG A 153 48.17 71.50 36.99
C ARG A 153 47.76 72.28 38.25
N LYS A 154 47.78 71.65 39.42
CA LYS A 154 47.61 72.34 40.70
C LYS A 154 48.81 73.26 40.91
N VAL A 155 48.65 74.54 40.56
CA VAL A 155 49.60 75.58 40.89
C VAL A 155 49.44 75.87 42.37
N TYR A 156 50.38 75.39 43.19
CA TYR A 156 50.43 75.73 44.61
C TYR A 156 51.02 77.14 44.75
N TYR A 157 50.18 78.12 45.04
CA TYR A 157 50.65 79.46 45.39
C TYR A 157 50.96 79.50 46.89
N ARG A 158 52.20 79.83 47.26
CA ARG A 158 52.60 80.08 48.65
C ARG A 158 52.46 81.58 48.92
N PRO A 159 51.55 82.04 49.79
CA PRO A 159 51.45 83.46 50.09
C PRO A 159 52.71 83.90 50.85
N ILE A 160 53.49 84.79 50.23
CA ILE A 160 54.60 85.48 50.87
C ILE A 160 54.02 86.80 51.40
N ASN A 161 53.96 86.91 52.73
CA ASN A 161 53.66 88.09 53.54
C ASN A 161 52.19 88.54 53.59
N SER A 162 51.50 88.26 54.70
CA SER A 162 50.42 89.11 55.20
C SER A 162 50.75 89.57 56.62
N SER A 163 51.21 90.80 56.72
CA SER A 163 51.44 91.58 57.93
C SER A 163 50.12 91.93 58.64
N ALA A 164 49.98 91.51 59.90
CA ALA A 164 49.20 92.13 60.99
C ALA A 164 49.47 91.27 62.24
N SER A 165 50.20 91.64 63.30
CA SER A 165 50.40 92.93 63.98
C SER A 165 49.10 93.66 64.27
N LYS A 166 48.36 93.20 65.28
CA LYS A 166 48.22 93.86 66.59
C LYS A 166 47.57 92.91 67.59
#